data_AF-A0A803NII9-F1
#
_entry.id   AF-A0A803NII9-F1
#
_cell.length_a   1.000
_cell.length_b   1.000
_cell.length_c   1.000
_cell.angle_alpha   90.00
_cell.angle_beta   90.00
_cell.angle_gamma   90.00
#
_symmetry.space_group_name_H-M   'P 1'
#
loop_
_entity.id
_entity.type
_entity.pdbx_description
1 polymer ?
#
loop_
_entity_poly.entity_id
_entity_poly.type
_entity_poly.pdbx_seq_one_letter_code
_entity_poly.pdbx_strand_id
1 'polypeptide(L)'
;MARLLLQNHANFKLSGAPVRFMFYKVGMWIDFSREIVASLCSCFLDRTSAIDMVIEGSNYHFDFLGMLQIHLGAGNQRSIAWIDEQVSSSYRHGVMPKRHCIKDSKLENPRWPNTKLLREEENAYTIVRSIFLRGIRKIHPGAIIATIHQCSRMRPLEKAHREIFSKQIEITKAARGTSNMVYAWFGGSAQAIAGVLAHGFSVAGKLSGSDANAAGVRLSPLANPFRSAMQSKADDNGEKHMILCRVILGNVEKVEASSQQYYPSSSEFDTGADDPTNPNWYVVWSTNISRHILPDCVVSFKSSANKQADLGGFALTKYTFAELFSKIKCSLPPVKVQECITLYNSLKDGKISKDIFIKQFRLVAGEKVLLSAIREICGSE
;
A
#
# COMPACT_ATOMS: atom_id res chain seq x y z
N MET A 1 -24.51 2.00 4.02
CA MET A 1 -24.97 1.33 2.77
C MET A 1 -26.38 1.75 2.34
N ALA A 2 -27.41 1.64 3.19
CA ALA A 2 -28.80 1.98 2.84
C ALA A 2 -29.01 3.40 2.27
N ARG A 3 -28.32 4.42 2.82
CA ARG A 3 -28.50 5.82 2.38
C ARG A 3 -28.00 6.11 0.95
N LEU A 4 -26.95 5.43 0.48
CA LEU A 4 -26.42 5.63 -0.88
C LEU A 4 -27.30 4.90 -1.90
N LEU A 5 -27.74 3.67 -1.58
CA LEU A 5 -28.71 2.95 -2.40
C LEU A 5 -30.06 3.70 -2.46
N LEU A 6 -30.51 4.29 -1.34
CA LEU A 6 -31.69 5.16 -1.31
C LEU A 6 -31.52 6.41 -2.18
N GLN A 7 -30.33 7.04 -2.16
CA GLN A 7 -30.02 8.20 -2.99
C GLN A 7 -29.94 7.82 -4.48
N ASN A 8 -29.26 6.72 -4.83
CA ASN A 8 -29.16 6.25 -6.20
C ASN A 8 -30.52 5.81 -6.73
N HIS A 9 -31.33 5.14 -5.90
CA HIS A 9 -32.71 4.80 -6.21
C HIS A 9 -33.57 6.04 -6.43
N ALA A 10 -33.42 7.08 -5.59
CA ALA A 10 -34.11 8.36 -5.79
C ALA A 10 -33.64 9.03 -7.09
N ASN A 11 -32.33 9.09 -7.34
CA ASN A 11 -31.77 9.65 -8.55
C ASN A 11 -32.26 8.90 -9.80
N PHE A 12 -32.21 7.57 -9.80
CA PHE A 12 -32.70 6.72 -10.89
C PHE A 12 -34.19 6.94 -11.17
N LYS A 13 -35.02 7.00 -10.12
CA LYS A 13 -36.46 7.24 -10.28
C LYS A 13 -36.80 8.65 -10.79
N LEU A 14 -36.05 9.65 -10.34
CA LEU A 14 -36.28 11.06 -10.70
C LEU A 14 -35.62 11.46 -12.01
N SER A 15 -34.64 10.69 -12.50
CA SER A 15 -33.92 11.00 -13.73
C SER A 15 -34.84 10.94 -14.95
N GLY A 16 -34.66 11.92 -15.84
CA GLY A 16 -35.24 11.94 -17.18
C GLY A 16 -34.53 10.97 -18.13
N ALA A 17 -34.82 11.09 -19.43
CA ALA A 17 -34.09 10.34 -20.45
C ALA A 17 -32.58 10.68 -20.38
N PRO A 18 -31.70 9.69 -20.20
CA PRO A 18 -30.27 9.96 -20.22
C PRO A 18 -29.81 10.43 -21.61
N VAL A 19 -29.10 11.55 -21.66
CA VAL A 19 -28.43 12.05 -22.87
C VAL A 19 -27.02 11.51 -23.02
N ARG A 20 -26.41 11.09 -21.90
CA ARG A 20 -25.08 10.49 -21.87
C ARG A 20 -25.03 9.38 -20.85
N PHE A 21 -24.42 8.26 -21.23
CA PHE A 21 -23.94 7.24 -20.31
C PHE A 21 -22.43 7.13 -20.42
N MET A 22 -21.77 7.00 -19.26
CA MET A 22 -20.32 6.91 -19.15
C MET A 22 -19.94 5.74 -18.24
N PHE A 23 -18.76 5.18 -18.45
CA PHE A 23 -18.12 4.25 -17.53
C PHE A 23 -16.75 4.76 -17.09
N TYR A 24 -16.34 4.37 -15.90
CA TYR A 24 -15.05 4.74 -15.34
C TYR A 24 -13.99 3.71 -15.71
N LYS A 25 -12.92 4.16 -16.37
CA LYS A 25 -11.78 3.31 -16.75
C LYS A 25 -10.49 4.12 -16.69
N VAL A 26 -9.48 3.60 -15.99
CA VAL A 26 -8.13 4.18 -15.90
C VAL A 26 -8.16 5.68 -15.55
N GLY A 27 -8.89 6.04 -14.49
CA GLY A 27 -8.91 7.42 -13.99
C GLY A 27 -9.86 8.38 -14.72
N MET A 28 -10.51 7.95 -15.80
CA MET A 28 -11.33 8.82 -16.66
C MET A 28 -12.75 8.28 -16.81
N TRP A 29 -13.70 9.20 -16.96
CA TRP A 29 -15.04 8.89 -17.44
C TRP A 29 -15.01 8.84 -18.97
N ILE A 30 -15.38 7.69 -19.52
CA ILE A 30 -15.42 7.43 -20.94
C ILE A 30 -16.87 7.23 -21.35
N ASP A 31 -17.33 7.94 -22.38
CA ASP A 31 -18.67 7.80 -22.91
C ASP A 31 -18.86 6.43 -23.59
N PHE A 32 -20.04 5.83 -23.41
CA PHE A 32 -20.47 4.70 -24.23
C PHE A 32 -20.79 5.17 -25.66
N SER A 33 -20.69 4.25 -26.62
CA SER A 33 -21.10 4.54 -27.99
C SER A 33 -22.61 4.85 -28.06
N ARG A 34 -23.03 5.57 -29.10
CA ARG A 34 -24.44 5.99 -29.24
C ARG A 34 -25.39 4.79 -29.29
N GLU A 35 -24.96 3.68 -29.87
CA GLU A 35 -25.73 2.44 -29.99
C GLU A 35 -25.96 1.81 -28.60
N ILE A 36 -24.92 1.78 -27.76
CA ILE A 36 -25.01 1.26 -26.39
C ILE A 36 -25.88 2.19 -25.55
N VAL A 37 -25.69 3.51 -25.68
CA VAL A 37 -26.50 4.52 -24.99
C VAL A 37 -27.97 4.35 -25.33
N ALA A 38 -28.34 4.17 -26.61
CA ALA A 38 -29.72 3.99 -27.03
C ALA A 38 -30.37 2.76 -26.35
N SER A 39 -29.67 1.63 -26.32
CA SER A 39 -30.14 0.40 -25.65
C SER A 39 -30.27 0.56 -24.14
N LEU A 40 -29.34 1.27 -23.49
CA LEU A 40 -29.45 1.56 -22.06
C LEU A 40 -30.60 2.53 -21.77
N CYS A 41 -30.80 3.53 -22.62
CA CYS A 41 -31.86 4.53 -22.47
C CYS A 41 -33.26 3.92 -22.54
N SER A 42 -33.51 2.97 -23.45
CA SER A 42 -34.83 2.31 -23.52
C SER A 42 -35.17 1.61 -22.21
N CYS A 43 -34.25 0.80 -21.68
CA CYS A 43 -34.48 0.07 -20.43
C CYS A 43 -34.50 0.97 -19.19
N PHE A 44 -33.74 2.07 -19.21
CA PHE A 44 -33.73 3.08 -18.15
C PHE A 44 -35.06 3.84 -18.07
N LEU A 45 -35.67 4.16 -19.22
CA LEU A 45 -36.99 4.80 -19.30
C LEU A 45 -38.11 3.85 -18.86
N ASP A 46 -37.98 2.56 -19.15
CA ASP A 46 -38.90 1.50 -18.67
C ASP A 46 -38.77 1.22 -17.16
N ARG A 47 -37.89 1.95 -16.45
CA ARG A 47 -37.61 1.81 -15.01
C ARG A 47 -37.12 0.42 -14.62
N THR A 48 -36.52 -0.29 -15.57
CA THR A 48 -35.85 -1.56 -15.29
C THR A 48 -34.56 -1.27 -14.54
N SER A 49 -34.41 -1.77 -13.30
CA SER A 49 -33.27 -1.42 -12.43
C SER A 49 -31.93 -2.00 -12.88
N ALA A 50 -31.96 -3.05 -13.71
CA ALA A 50 -30.78 -3.69 -14.24
C ALA A 50 -31.05 -4.35 -15.61
N ILE A 51 -30.02 -4.46 -16.45
CA ILE A 51 -30.11 -5.07 -17.79
C ILE A 51 -28.86 -5.89 -18.10
N ASP A 52 -29.05 -7.07 -18.67
CA ASP A 52 -27.97 -7.83 -19.31
C ASP A 52 -27.88 -7.48 -20.80
N MET A 53 -26.68 -7.16 -21.28
CA MET A 53 -26.45 -6.86 -22.69
C MET A 53 -25.09 -7.33 -23.18
N VAL A 54 -25.01 -7.61 -24.48
CA VAL A 54 -23.76 -7.97 -25.17
C VAL A 54 -23.10 -6.71 -25.71
N ILE A 55 -21.82 -6.49 -25.35
CA ILE A 55 -20.99 -5.42 -25.92
C ILE A 55 -19.72 -6.07 -26.44
N GLU A 56 -19.43 -5.88 -27.73
CA GLU A 56 -18.22 -6.41 -28.39
C GLU A 56 -18.02 -7.93 -28.18
N GLY A 57 -19.11 -8.70 -28.13
CA GLY A 57 -19.09 -10.16 -27.93
C GLY A 57 -19.00 -10.62 -26.47
N SER A 58 -18.89 -9.69 -25.52
CA SER A 58 -18.87 -9.99 -24.09
C SER A 58 -20.21 -9.66 -23.42
N ASN A 59 -20.64 -10.51 -22.49
CA ASN A 59 -21.86 -10.32 -21.69
C ASN A 59 -21.61 -9.41 -20.49
N TYR A 60 -22.43 -8.38 -20.34
CA TYR A 60 -22.37 -7.43 -19.23
C TYR A 60 -23.72 -7.28 -18.54
N HIS A 61 -23.69 -7.27 -17.21
CA HIS A 61 -24.81 -6.87 -16.36
C HIS A 61 -24.64 -5.40 -15.96
N PHE A 62 -25.63 -4.58 -16.26
CA PHE A 62 -25.70 -3.18 -15.83
C PHE A 62 -26.69 -3.07 -14.69
N ASP A 63 -26.22 -2.64 -13.52
CA ASP A 63 -27.05 -2.32 -12.36
C ASP A 63 -27.11 -0.80 -12.20
N PHE A 64 -28.25 -0.20 -12.53
CA PHE A 64 -28.42 1.25 -12.47
C PHE A 64 -28.54 1.76 -11.02
N LEU A 65 -29.05 0.95 -10.10
CA LEU A 65 -29.17 1.31 -8.68
C LEU A 65 -27.81 1.23 -7.98
N GLY A 66 -27.05 0.18 -8.29
CA GLY A 66 -25.67 0.01 -7.86
C GLY A 66 -24.69 0.94 -8.58
N MET A 67 -25.08 1.52 -9.72
CA MET A 67 -24.22 2.29 -10.63
C MET A 67 -23.01 1.47 -11.09
N LEU A 68 -23.24 0.21 -11.48
CA LEU A 68 -22.20 -0.74 -11.87
C LEU A 68 -22.46 -1.34 -13.25
N GLN A 69 -21.37 -1.61 -13.96
CA GLN A 69 -21.33 -2.56 -15.07
C GLN A 69 -20.43 -3.72 -14.65
N ILE A 70 -20.91 -4.95 -14.80
CA ILE A 70 -20.25 -6.19 -14.38
C ILE A 70 -20.07 -7.07 -15.61
N HIS A 71 -18.84 -7.49 -15.89
CA HIS A 71 -18.54 -8.47 -16.94
C HIS A 71 -18.88 -9.87 -16.44
N LEU A 72 -19.96 -10.48 -16.95
CA LEU A 72 -20.51 -11.73 -16.41
C LEU A 72 -19.54 -12.92 -16.52
N GLY A 73 -18.69 -12.97 -17.56
CA GLY A 73 -17.71 -14.05 -17.70
C GLY A 73 -16.43 -13.91 -16.85
N ALA A 74 -16.10 -12.71 -16.38
CA ALA A 74 -14.81 -12.41 -15.74
C ALA A 74 -14.97 -11.88 -14.30
N GLY A 75 -16.20 -11.53 -13.90
CA GLY A 75 -16.50 -10.92 -12.60
C GLY A 75 -15.97 -9.48 -12.43
N ASN A 76 -15.28 -8.93 -13.43
CA ASN A 76 -14.75 -7.57 -13.39
C ASN A 76 -15.89 -6.55 -13.39
N GLN A 77 -15.81 -5.57 -12.50
CA GLN A 77 -16.81 -4.50 -12.39
C GLN A 77 -16.18 -3.12 -12.59
N ARG A 78 -16.98 -2.19 -13.09
CA ARG A 78 -16.62 -0.76 -13.21
C ARG A 78 -17.84 0.11 -12.95
N SER A 79 -17.60 1.31 -12.44
CA SER A 79 -18.66 2.28 -12.19
C SER A 79 -19.21 2.85 -13.48
N ILE A 80 -20.51 3.09 -13.51
CA ILE A 80 -21.22 3.80 -14.58
C ILE A 80 -21.85 5.08 -14.03
N ALA A 81 -22.09 6.05 -14.91
CA ALA A 81 -22.81 7.28 -14.59
C ALA A 81 -23.62 7.73 -15.81
N TRP A 82 -24.64 8.57 -15.57
CA TRP A 82 -25.44 9.17 -16.63
C TRP A 82 -25.73 10.65 -16.36
N ILE A 83 -26.12 11.35 -17.42
CA ILE A 83 -26.61 12.73 -17.39
C ILE A 83 -27.95 12.74 -18.12
N ASP A 84 -28.98 13.36 -17.55
CA ASP A 84 -30.30 13.50 -18.16
C ASP A 84 -30.57 14.93 -18.66
N GLU A 85 -31.65 15.08 -19.45
CA GLU A 85 -32.06 16.38 -20.00
C GLU A 85 -32.55 17.38 -18.96
N GLN A 86 -32.99 16.97 -17.76
CA GLN A 86 -33.57 17.88 -16.76
C GLN A 86 -32.52 18.85 -16.20
N VAL A 87 -31.25 18.47 -16.19
CA VAL A 87 -30.17 19.38 -15.83
C VAL A 87 -29.89 20.40 -16.95
N SER A 88 -30.23 20.13 -18.22
CA SER A 88 -29.88 21.04 -19.33
C SER A 88 -30.86 22.19 -19.55
N SER A 89 -32.13 22.04 -19.18
CA SER A 89 -33.21 22.99 -19.56
C SER A 89 -33.37 24.19 -18.63
N SER A 90 -32.66 24.25 -17.49
CA SER A 90 -32.70 25.38 -16.55
C SER A 90 -31.60 26.45 -16.78
N TYR A 91 -30.80 26.34 -17.85
CA TYR A 91 -29.64 27.21 -18.11
C TYR A 91 -29.85 28.23 -19.23
N ARG A 92 -30.96 28.98 -19.22
CA ARG A 92 -31.08 30.19 -20.05
C ARG A 92 -31.44 31.39 -19.19
N HIS A 93 -30.60 32.42 -19.27
CA HIS A 93 -30.61 33.71 -18.57
C HIS A 93 -29.86 33.73 -17.24
N GLY A 94 -28.70 34.39 -17.29
CA GLY A 94 -27.68 34.38 -16.26
C GLY A 94 -28.08 35.16 -15.02
N VAL A 95 -28.12 34.44 -13.90
CA VAL A 95 -27.46 34.81 -12.65
C VAL A 95 -27.08 33.49 -11.98
N MET A 96 -25.77 33.23 -11.83
CA MET A 96 -25.30 32.09 -11.02
C MET A 96 -25.51 32.44 -9.54
N PRO A 97 -26.20 31.62 -8.73
CA PRO A 97 -25.94 31.60 -7.31
C PRO A 97 -24.53 31.02 -7.15
N LYS A 98 -23.59 31.85 -6.69
CA LYS A 98 -22.20 31.47 -6.42
C LYS A 98 -22.17 30.20 -5.55
N ARG A 99 -22.06 29.03 -6.17
CA ARG A 99 -21.30 27.94 -5.55
C ARG A 99 -19.86 28.41 -5.59
N HIS A 100 -19.24 28.50 -4.43
CA HIS A 100 -17.80 28.74 -4.29
C HIS A 100 -17.06 27.62 -5.03
N CYS A 101 -16.86 27.82 -6.33
CA CYS A 101 -15.75 27.24 -7.05
C CYS A 101 -14.53 27.96 -6.47
N ILE A 102 -13.86 27.28 -5.54
CA ILE A 102 -12.45 27.59 -5.32
C ILE A 102 -11.82 27.43 -6.70
N LYS A 103 -11.34 28.55 -7.24
CA LYS A 103 -10.40 28.52 -8.35
C LYS A 103 -9.17 27.83 -7.80
N ASP A 104 -9.10 26.50 -7.95
CA ASP A 104 -7.84 25.80 -7.76
C ASP A 104 -6.94 26.22 -8.92
N SER A 105 -6.18 27.27 -8.63
CA SER A 105 -4.97 27.65 -9.32
C SER A 105 -4.15 26.39 -9.62
N LYS A 106 -3.99 26.05 -10.90
CA LYS A 106 -3.05 25.03 -11.40
C LYS A 106 -2.82 23.90 -10.39
N LEU A 107 -3.81 23.03 -10.17
CA LEU A 107 -3.62 21.88 -9.31
C LEU A 107 -2.66 20.91 -10.01
N GLU A 108 -1.38 20.97 -9.64
CA GLU A 108 -0.46 19.85 -9.80
C GLU A 108 -1.17 18.60 -9.30
N ASN A 109 -1.18 17.52 -10.10
CA ASN A 109 -1.82 16.27 -9.71
C ASN A 109 -1.31 15.89 -8.31
N PRO A 110 -2.18 15.79 -7.28
CA PRO A 110 -1.71 15.51 -5.93
C PRO A 110 -1.01 14.15 -5.94
N ARG A 111 0.26 14.12 -5.54
CA ARG A 111 1.11 12.91 -5.55
C ARG A 111 0.42 11.70 -4.91
N TRP A 112 -0.41 11.95 -3.88
CA TRP A 112 -1.18 10.93 -3.17
C TRP A 112 -2.69 11.17 -3.31
N PRO A 113 -3.42 10.31 -4.07
CA PRO A 113 -4.85 10.46 -4.23
C PRO A 113 -5.58 10.26 -2.90
N ASN A 114 -6.72 10.92 -2.73
CA ASN A 114 -7.57 10.80 -1.53
C ASN A 114 -6.85 11.09 -0.21
N THR A 115 -5.88 12.01 -0.20
CA THR A 115 -5.18 12.42 1.03
C THR A 115 -5.23 13.92 1.26
N LYS A 116 -4.96 14.33 2.51
CA LYS A 116 -4.75 15.72 2.93
C LYS A 116 -3.33 15.83 3.50
N LEU A 117 -2.53 16.78 3.02
CA LEU A 117 -1.23 17.10 3.63
C LEU A 117 -1.43 17.57 5.08
N LEU A 118 -0.67 16.99 6.01
CA LEU A 118 -0.63 17.43 7.41
C LEU A 118 0.43 18.51 7.59
N ARG A 119 0.06 19.58 8.27
CA ARG A 119 0.96 20.68 8.65
C ARG A 119 1.67 20.36 9.96
N GLU A 120 2.84 20.95 10.19
CA GLU A 120 3.69 20.60 11.32
C GLU A 120 3.07 20.94 12.67
N GLU A 121 2.21 21.94 12.71
CA GLU A 121 1.45 22.35 13.90
C GLU A 121 0.27 21.43 14.24
N GLU A 122 -0.13 20.52 13.33
CA GLU A 122 -1.23 19.59 13.61
C GLU A 122 -0.75 18.47 14.55
N ASN A 123 -1.48 18.23 15.65
CA ASN A 123 -1.15 17.15 16.60
C ASN A 123 -0.94 15.78 15.92
N ALA A 124 -1.72 15.48 14.89
CA ALA A 124 -1.59 14.26 14.10
C ALA A 124 -0.22 14.15 13.41
N TYR A 125 0.33 15.26 12.91
CA TYR A 125 1.67 15.31 12.33
C TYR A 125 2.71 14.96 13.38
N THR A 126 2.69 15.62 14.54
CA THR A 126 3.66 15.42 15.62
C THR A 126 3.68 13.98 16.12
N ILE A 127 2.51 13.36 16.28
CA ILE A 127 2.38 11.96 16.70
C ILE A 127 2.99 11.02 15.65
N VAL A 128 2.58 11.14 14.38
CA VAL A 128 3.06 10.27 13.30
C VAL A 128 4.57 10.47 13.11
N ARG A 129 5.05 11.72 13.12
CA ARG A 129 6.47 12.07 13.04
C ARG A 129 7.29 11.40 14.14
N SER A 130 6.85 11.52 15.39
CA SER A 130 7.54 10.93 16.55
C SER A 130 7.63 9.40 16.43
N ILE A 131 6.51 8.74 16.12
CA ILE A 131 6.44 7.29 15.96
C ILE A 131 7.34 6.83 14.81
N PHE A 132 7.23 7.50 13.65
CA PHE A 132 8.00 7.15 12.45
C PHE A 132 9.50 7.33 12.67
N LEU A 133 9.94 8.49 13.15
CA LEU A 133 11.37 8.78 13.39
C LEU A 133 11.99 7.82 14.40
N ARG A 134 11.27 7.49 15.48
CA ARG A 134 11.74 6.52 16.49
C ARG A 134 11.99 5.13 15.91
N GLY A 135 11.19 4.71 14.92
CA GLY A 135 11.36 3.43 14.23
C GLY A 135 12.43 3.49 13.14
N ILE A 136 12.29 4.43 12.20
CA ILE A 136 13.12 4.49 10.99
C ILE A 136 14.57 4.86 11.29
N ARG A 137 14.86 5.66 12.33
CA ARG A 137 16.23 6.06 12.67
C ARG A 137 17.11 4.92 13.18
N LYS A 138 16.50 3.80 13.58
CA LYS A 138 17.24 2.56 13.86
C LYS A 138 17.84 1.94 12.59
N ILE A 139 17.29 2.27 11.42
CA ILE A 139 17.66 1.75 10.09
C ILE A 139 18.42 2.80 9.29
N HIS A 140 17.92 4.03 9.32
CA HIS A 140 18.42 5.21 8.62
C HIS A 140 18.58 6.35 9.64
N PRO A 141 19.71 6.44 10.36
CA PRO A 141 19.91 7.44 11.43
C PRO A 141 19.65 8.89 10.98
N GLY A 142 20.02 9.22 9.75
CA GLY A 142 19.79 10.54 9.14
C GLY A 142 18.48 10.67 8.36
N ALA A 143 17.46 9.83 8.63
CA ALA A 143 16.17 9.94 7.95
C ALA A 143 15.47 11.27 8.26
N ILE A 144 15.01 11.93 7.20
CA ILE A 144 14.25 13.19 7.26
C ILE A 144 12.90 12.94 6.61
N ILE A 145 11.83 13.31 7.31
CA ILE A 145 10.47 13.29 6.75
C ILE A 145 10.36 14.46 5.77
N ALA A 146 9.96 14.17 4.54
CA ALA A 146 9.63 15.17 3.54
C ALA A 146 8.19 15.65 3.71
N THR A 147 7.23 14.71 3.77
CA THR A 147 5.81 15.04 3.94
C THR A 147 5.06 13.93 4.68
N ILE A 148 3.95 14.30 5.34
CA ILE A 148 2.98 13.36 5.90
C ILE A 148 1.61 13.70 5.36
N HIS A 149 0.96 12.73 4.72
CA HIS A 149 -0.38 12.88 4.15
C HIS A 149 -1.36 11.98 4.89
N GLN A 150 -2.42 12.55 5.45
CA GLN A 150 -3.49 11.79 6.09
C GLN A 150 -4.49 11.30 5.05
N CYS A 151 -4.90 10.04 5.14
CA CYS A 151 -5.95 9.49 4.27
C CYS A 151 -7.28 10.20 4.55
N SER A 152 -7.95 10.63 3.48
CA SER A 152 -9.25 11.30 3.56
C SER A 152 -10.29 10.34 4.10
N ARG A 153 -11.13 10.83 5.01
CA ARG A 153 -12.23 10.06 5.60
C ARG A 153 -13.60 10.41 5.03
N MET A 154 -13.62 11.30 4.03
CA MET A 154 -14.82 12.05 3.65
C MET A 154 -15.58 11.48 2.47
N ARG A 155 -14.93 10.79 1.50
CA ARG A 155 -15.67 10.27 0.34
C ARG A 155 -16.40 8.95 0.68
N PRO A 156 -17.43 8.58 -0.12
CA PRO A 156 -18.28 7.44 0.19
C PRO A 156 -17.53 6.11 0.30
N LEU A 157 -16.49 5.91 -0.54
CA LEU A 157 -15.70 4.68 -0.54
C LEU A 157 -14.85 4.54 0.73
N GLU A 158 -14.16 5.60 1.16
CA GLU A 158 -13.35 5.57 2.38
C GLU A 158 -14.23 5.47 3.63
N LYS A 159 -15.44 6.04 3.59
CA LYS A 159 -16.44 5.83 4.63
C LYS A 159 -16.88 4.37 4.68
N ALA A 160 -17.15 3.74 3.53
CA ALA A 160 -17.52 2.33 3.45
C ALA A 160 -16.40 1.40 3.96
N HIS A 161 -15.15 1.60 3.52
CA HIS A 161 -14.00 0.81 4.00
C HIS A 161 -13.82 0.94 5.52
N ARG A 162 -14.01 2.14 6.08
CA ARG A 162 -13.97 2.34 7.52
C ARG A 162 -15.12 1.63 8.24
N GLU A 163 -16.35 1.71 7.72
CA GLU A 163 -17.50 1.00 8.30
C GLU A 163 -17.30 -0.53 8.28
N ILE A 164 -16.76 -1.07 7.18
CA ILE A 164 -16.40 -2.49 7.05
C ILE A 164 -15.34 -2.85 8.09
N PHE A 165 -14.25 -2.08 8.17
CA PHE A 165 -13.18 -2.30 9.14
C PHE A 165 -13.68 -2.24 10.59
N SER A 166 -14.52 -1.25 10.93
CA SER A 166 -15.12 -1.13 12.26
C SER A 166 -16.01 -2.33 12.61
N LYS A 167 -16.85 -2.79 11.69
CA LYS A 167 -17.66 -4.01 11.91
C LYS A 167 -16.78 -5.25 12.02
N GLN A 168 -15.69 -5.32 11.25
CA GLN A 168 -14.76 -6.45 11.33
C GLN A 168 -14.08 -6.53 12.70
N ILE A 169 -13.77 -5.40 13.34
CA ILE A 169 -13.28 -5.37 14.72
C ILE A 169 -14.28 -6.05 15.67
N GLU A 170 -15.56 -5.71 15.54
CA GLU A 170 -16.64 -6.27 16.38
C GLU A 170 -16.79 -7.78 16.15
N ILE A 171 -16.83 -8.21 14.89
CA ILE A 171 -16.94 -9.63 14.50
C ILE A 171 -15.76 -10.44 15.03
N THR A 172 -14.52 -9.98 14.79
CA THR A 172 -13.32 -10.69 15.28
C THR A 172 -13.28 -10.74 16.80
N LYS A 173 -13.65 -9.64 17.48
CA LYS A 173 -13.73 -9.63 18.94
C LYS A 173 -14.77 -10.61 19.48
N ALA A 174 -15.94 -10.72 18.84
CA ALA A 174 -16.96 -11.68 19.23
C ALA A 174 -16.51 -13.14 19.00
N ALA A 175 -15.82 -13.41 17.89
CA ALA A 175 -15.37 -14.76 17.55
C ALA A 175 -14.13 -15.23 18.33
N ARG A 176 -13.21 -14.32 18.68
CA ARG A 176 -11.89 -14.64 19.26
C ARG A 176 -11.67 -14.09 20.68
N GLY A 177 -12.60 -13.29 21.20
CA GLY A 177 -12.44 -12.54 22.45
C GLY A 177 -11.68 -11.21 22.30
N THR A 178 -10.81 -11.08 21.29
CA THR A 178 -10.07 -9.85 20.98
C THR A 178 -9.98 -9.63 19.47
N SER A 179 -10.01 -8.37 19.03
CA SER A 179 -9.72 -8.03 17.63
C SER A 179 -8.22 -7.98 17.32
N ASN A 180 -7.38 -7.87 18.37
CA ASN A 180 -5.93 -7.71 18.25
C ASN A 180 -5.57 -6.63 17.19
N MET A 181 -6.16 -5.44 17.34
CA MET A 181 -5.96 -4.35 16.39
C MET A 181 -4.66 -3.60 16.70
N VAL A 182 -3.77 -3.54 15.71
CA VAL A 182 -2.45 -2.91 15.83
C VAL A 182 -2.24 -1.85 14.74
N TYR A 183 -1.23 -1.01 14.94
CA TYR A 183 -0.67 -0.19 13.87
C TYR A 183 0.53 -0.89 13.25
N ALA A 184 0.59 -0.88 11.92
CA ALA A 184 1.66 -1.51 11.16
C ALA A 184 2.02 -0.69 9.90
N TRP A 185 3.25 -0.85 9.43
CA TRP A 185 3.79 -0.15 8.29
C TRP A 185 3.73 -1.01 7.02
N PHE A 186 3.19 -0.46 5.95
CA PHE A 186 3.35 -0.98 4.60
C PHE A 186 4.36 -0.12 3.84
N GLY A 187 5.26 -0.73 3.08
CA GLY A 187 6.24 -0.02 2.27
C GLY A 187 6.20 -0.50 0.83
N GLY A 188 6.42 0.40 -0.13
CA GLY A 188 6.35 0.07 -1.55
C GLY A 188 6.90 1.17 -2.44
N SER A 189 6.74 1.02 -3.76
CA SER A 189 7.02 2.11 -4.70
C SER A 189 5.96 3.19 -4.63
N ALA A 190 6.25 4.41 -5.11
CA ALA A 190 5.25 5.47 -5.20
C ALA A 190 3.98 5.02 -5.95
N GLN A 191 4.15 4.26 -7.04
CA GLN A 191 3.02 3.68 -7.78
C GLN A 191 2.20 2.69 -6.94
N ALA A 192 2.85 1.84 -6.14
CA ALA A 192 2.15 0.91 -5.23
C ALA A 192 1.32 1.66 -4.19
N ILE A 193 1.93 2.67 -3.57
CA ILE A 193 1.31 3.48 -2.51
C ILE A 193 0.11 4.24 -3.09
N ALA A 194 0.25 4.89 -4.25
CA ALA A 194 -0.84 5.58 -4.92
C ALA A 194 -1.98 4.63 -5.30
N GLY A 195 -1.67 3.43 -5.78
CA GLY A 195 -2.66 2.39 -6.08
C GLY A 195 -3.47 1.98 -4.84
N VAL A 196 -2.79 1.75 -3.71
CA VAL A 196 -3.44 1.43 -2.43
C VAL A 196 -4.38 2.54 -1.95
N LEU A 197 -3.99 3.81 -2.11
CA LEU A 197 -4.82 4.95 -1.69
C LEU A 197 -6.01 5.19 -2.62
N ALA A 198 -5.87 4.89 -3.90
CA ALA A 198 -6.94 5.05 -4.90
C ALA A 198 -7.97 3.92 -4.83
N HIS A 199 -7.51 2.68 -4.61
CA HIS A 199 -8.32 1.48 -4.84
C HIS A 199 -8.39 0.54 -3.63
N GLY A 200 -7.72 0.88 -2.53
CA GLY A 200 -7.53 -0.03 -1.40
C GLY A 200 -6.42 -1.05 -1.67
N PHE A 201 -6.08 -1.82 -0.65
CA PHE A 201 -5.18 -2.95 -0.84
C PHE A 201 -5.88 -4.04 -1.67
N SER A 202 -5.30 -4.39 -2.81
CA SER A 202 -5.77 -5.50 -3.64
C SER A 202 -4.60 -6.37 -4.08
N VAL A 203 -4.88 -7.65 -4.32
CA VAL A 203 -3.91 -8.64 -4.82
C VAL A 203 -3.68 -8.46 -6.33
N ALA A 204 -4.53 -7.68 -7.01
CA ALA A 204 -4.48 -7.47 -8.44
C ALA A 204 -3.61 -6.27 -8.79
N GLY A 205 -2.31 -6.51 -8.96
CA GLY A 205 -1.42 -5.56 -9.62
C GLY A 205 0.02 -6.01 -9.51
N LYS A 206 0.60 -6.47 -10.63
CA LYS A 206 2.05 -6.67 -10.79
C LYS A 206 2.80 -5.43 -10.29
N LEU A 207 3.24 -5.45 -9.04
CA LEU A 207 4.22 -4.51 -8.53
C LEU A 207 5.58 -5.14 -8.77
N SER A 208 6.22 -4.71 -9.85
CA SER A 208 7.52 -5.18 -10.28
C SER A 208 8.55 -5.15 -9.13
N GLY A 209 9.06 -6.32 -8.76
CA GLY A 209 10.12 -6.53 -7.77
C GLY A 209 10.01 -7.86 -6.99
N SER A 210 10.62 -8.91 -7.53
CA SER A 210 11.05 -10.21 -6.94
C SER A 210 10.24 -10.97 -5.87
N ASP A 211 9.03 -10.59 -5.49
CA ASP A 211 8.18 -11.38 -4.58
C ASP A 211 6.89 -11.84 -5.29
N ALA A 212 7.04 -12.51 -6.44
CA ALA A 212 5.95 -13.06 -7.25
C ALA A 212 5.09 -14.14 -6.56
N ASN A 213 5.31 -14.36 -5.25
CA ASN A 213 4.84 -15.50 -4.48
C ASN A 213 4.10 -15.09 -3.18
N ALA A 214 3.85 -13.81 -2.96
CA ALA A 214 3.20 -13.35 -1.73
C ALA A 214 1.68 -13.34 -1.88
N ALA A 215 1.04 -14.37 -1.35
CA ALA A 215 -0.42 -14.54 -1.31
C ALA A 215 -1.19 -13.57 -0.38
N GLY A 216 -0.53 -12.49 0.05
CA GLY A 216 -1.03 -11.56 1.05
C GLY A 216 -0.16 -10.32 1.17
N VAL A 217 -0.70 -9.30 1.83
CA VAL A 217 0.03 -8.04 2.11
C VAL A 217 0.92 -8.24 3.32
N ARG A 218 2.21 -7.96 3.17
CA ARG A 218 3.17 -7.98 4.28
C ARG A 218 3.30 -6.59 4.91
N LEU A 219 3.20 -6.53 6.22
CA LEU A 219 3.37 -5.30 7.00
C LEU A 219 4.44 -5.48 8.07
N SER A 220 5.11 -4.39 8.45
CA SER A 220 6.07 -4.39 9.55
C SER A 220 5.42 -3.83 10.82
N PRO A 221 5.75 -4.33 12.02
CA PRO A 221 5.28 -3.75 13.27
C PRO A 221 5.69 -2.29 13.44
N LEU A 222 4.89 -1.53 14.20
CA LEU A 222 5.12 -0.11 14.46
C LEU A 222 6.54 0.19 15.01
N ALA A 223 7.03 -0.66 15.90
CA ALA A 223 8.32 -0.50 16.59
C ALA A 223 9.52 -0.96 15.76
N ASN A 224 9.29 -1.78 14.73
CA ASN A 224 10.32 -2.36 13.88
C ASN A 224 9.93 -2.26 12.39
N PRO A 225 10.07 -1.09 11.74
CA PRO A 225 9.68 -0.88 10.34
C PRO A 225 10.66 -1.47 9.31
N PHE A 226 11.64 -2.31 9.72
CA PHE A 226 12.78 -2.73 8.90
C PHE A 226 12.38 -3.29 7.53
N ARG A 227 11.45 -4.26 7.49
CA ARG A 227 11.07 -4.91 6.23
C ARG A 227 10.34 -3.96 5.28
N SER A 228 9.45 -3.12 5.81
CA SER A 228 8.70 -2.15 5.00
C SER A 228 9.60 -1.02 4.51
N ALA A 229 10.57 -0.59 5.31
CA ALA A 229 11.59 0.38 4.89
C ALA A 229 12.48 -0.16 3.75
N MET A 230 12.83 -1.45 3.81
CA MET A 230 13.60 -2.12 2.75
C MET A 230 12.81 -2.32 1.45
N GLN A 231 11.49 -2.55 1.55
CA GLN A 231 10.61 -2.66 0.38
C GLN A 231 10.28 -1.30 -0.26
N SER A 232 10.45 -0.20 0.49
CA SER A 232 10.16 1.15 0.00
C SER A 232 11.22 1.58 -1.00
N LYS A 233 10.80 1.74 -2.26
CA LYS A 233 11.66 2.19 -3.37
C LYS A 233 11.64 3.71 -3.42
N ALA A 234 12.81 4.31 -3.64
CA ALA A 234 12.92 5.75 -3.84
C ALA A 234 12.23 6.15 -5.15
N ASP A 235 11.49 7.26 -5.14
CA ASP A 235 10.96 7.92 -6.33
C ASP A 235 12.05 8.73 -7.05
N ASP A 236 11.67 9.41 -8.13
CA ASP A 236 12.58 10.26 -8.92
C ASP A 236 13.18 11.42 -8.10
N ASN A 237 12.60 11.75 -6.94
CA ASN A 237 13.09 12.79 -6.02
C ASN A 237 13.98 12.23 -4.90
N GLY A 238 14.27 10.92 -4.93
CA GLY A 238 15.00 10.22 -3.89
C GLY A 238 14.19 9.97 -2.62
N GLU A 239 12.86 10.12 -2.66
CA GLU A 239 11.97 9.92 -1.51
C GLU A 239 11.45 8.49 -1.47
N LYS A 240 11.49 7.87 -0.30
CA LYS A 240 10.84 6.60 -0.01
C LYS A 240 9.49 6.86 0.67
N HIS A 241 8.54 5.94 0.49
CA HIS A 241 7.16 6.13 0.94
C HIS A 241 6.64 4.92 1.69
N MET A 242 5.99 5.17 2.84
CA MET A 242 5.40 4.14 3.69
C MET A 242 3.99 4.54 4.13
N ILE A 243 3.07 3.58 4.22
CA ILE A 243 1.71 3.78 4.75
C ILE A 243 1.65 3.25 6.17
N LEU A 244 1.21 4.08 7.11
CA LEU A 244 0.74 3.64 8.41
C LEU A 244 -0.68 3.08 8.27
N CYS A 245 -0.86 1.83 8.64
CA CYS A 245 -2.13 1.13 8.56
C CYS A 245 -2.60 0.72 9.96
N ARG A 246 -3.92 0.66 10.15
CA ARG A 246 -4.55 -0.12 11.21
C ARG A 246 -4.80 -1.52 10.67
N VAL A 247 -4.45 -2.53 11.46
CA VAL A 247 -4.52 -3.93 11.05
C VAL A 247 -5.23 -4.74 12.13
N ILE A 248 -6.23 -5.53 11.73
CA ILE A 248 -6.92 -6.50 12.59
C ILE A 248 -6.17 -7.82 12.48
N LEU A 249 -5.38 -8.16 13.48
CA LEU A 249 -4.61 -9.41 13.47
C LEU A 249 -5.46 -10.62 13.86
N GLY A 250 -6.45 -10.45 14.74
CA GLY A 250 -7.17 -11.57 15.34
C GLY A 250 -6.22 -12.59 15.96
N ASN A 251 -6.49 -13.87 15.73
CA ASN A 251 -5.58 -14.96 16.07
C ASN A 251 -4.45 -15.04 15.02
N VAL A 252 -3.20 -14.97 15.50
CA VAL A 252 -2.01 -14.92 14.66
C VAL A 252 -1.37 -16.30 14.54
N GLU A 253 -1.28 -16.80 13.31
CA GLU A 253 -0.59 -18.02 12.94
C GLU A 253 0.92 -17.78 12.83
N LYS A 254 1.74 -18.74 13.25
CA LYS A 254 3.18 -18.72 12.95
C LYS A 254 3.40 -19.17 11.50
N VAL A 255 4.02 -18.31 10.69
CA VAL A 255 4.27 -18.53 9.27
C VAL A 255 5.75 -18.39 8.96
N GLU A 256 6.34 -19.41 8.38
CA GLU A 256 7.74 -19.38 7.93
C GLU A 256 7.94 -18.43 6.75
N ALA A 257 9.09 -17.75 6.69
CA ALA A 257 9.35 -16.72 5.67
C ALA A 257 9.33 -17.25 4.21
N SER A 258 9.61 -18.55 4.01
CA SER A 258 9.56 -19.24 2.72
C SER A 258 8.18 -19.79 2.36
N SER A 259 7.20 -19.68 3.28
CA SER A 259 5.87 -20.25 3.09
C SER A 259 5.17 -19.67 1.86
N GLN A 260 4.53 -20.57 1.10
CA GLN A 260 3.72 -20.27 -0.08
C GLN A 260 2.21 -20.30 0.27
N GLN A 261 1.86 -20.17 1.54
CA GLN A 261 0.50 -20.31 2.01
C GLN A 261 -0.38 -19.12 1.61
N TYR A 262 -1.54 -19.42 0.98
CA TYR A 262 -2.46 -18.42 0.42
C TYR A 262 -3.63 -18.02 1.34
N TYR A 263 -3.84 -18.78 2.40
CA TYR A 263 -4.96 -18.65 3.34
C TYR A 263 -4.52 -19.22 4.71
N PRO A 264 -5.16 -18.86 5.83
CA PRO A 264 -4.84 -19.44 7.13
C PRO A 264 -4.92 -20.97 7.11
N SER A 265 -4.08 -21.67 7.88
CA SER A 265 -4.02 -23.14 7.85
C SER A 265 -5.26 -23.79 8.45
N SER A 266 -5.99 -23.08 9.29
CA SER A 266 -7.26 -23.50 9.87
C SER A 266 -8.19 -22.30 10.08
N SER A 267 -9.46 -22.58 10.36
CA SER A 267 -10.46 -21.56 10.71
C SER A 267 -10.21 -20.88 12.06
N GLU A 268 -9.20 -21.31 12.82
CA GLU A 268 -8.84 -20.73 14.11
C GLU A 268 -7.97 -19.47 13.96
N PHE A 269 -7.34 -19.29 12.79
CA PHE A 269 -6.41 -18.20 12.50
C PHE A 269 -7.02 -17.15 11.57
N ASP A 270 -6.57 -15.90 11.74
CA ASP A 270 -7.05 -14.75 10.99
C ASP A 270 -5.92 -14.07 10.18
N THR A 271 -4.71 -14.00 10.74
CA THR A 271 -3.50 -13.47 10.07
C THR A 271 -2.26 -14.30 10.41
N GLY A 272 -1.13 -14.04 9.77
CA GLY A 272 0.13 -14.73 10.05
C GLY A 272 1.26 -13.79 10.47
N ALA A 273 2.27 -14.30 11.18
CA ALA A 273 3.51 -13.62 11.52
C ALA A 273 4.68 -14.62 11.59
N ASP A 274 5.93 -14.15 11.49
CA ASP A 274 7.10 -15.03 11.74
C ASP A 274 7.18 -15.54 13.17
N ASP A 275 6.84 -14.68 14.11
CA ASP A 275 6.76 -15.00 15.52
C ASP A 275 5.49 -14.37 16.10
N PRO A 276 4.50 -15.17 16.55
CA PRO A 276 3.26 -14.65 17.13
C PRO A 276 3.44 -13.81 18.41
N THR A 277 4.58 -13.94 19.10
CA THR A 277 4.88 -13.22 20.34
C THR A 277 5.72 -11.96 20.12
N ASN A 278 6.71 -12.02 19.22
CA ASN A 278 7.58 -10.89 18.89
C ASN A 278 7.81 -10.78 17.37
N PRO A 279 6.78 -10.36 16.63
CA PRO A 279 6.77 -10.40 15.17
C PRO A 279 7.78 -9.41 14.57
N ASN A 280 8.48 -9.80 13.50
CA ASN A 280 9.19 -8.86 12.62
C ASN A 280 8.36 -8.51 11.38
N TRP A 281 7.34 -9.31 11.06
CA TRP A 281 6.37 -8.99 10.02
C TRP A 281 5.04 -9.69 10.27
N TYR A 282 3.99 -9.09 9.71
CA TYR A 282 2.66 -9.67 9.59
C TYR A 282 2.38 -9.98 8.13
N VAL A 283 1.57 -10.99 7.88
CA VAL A 283 0.93 -11.24 6.58
C VAL A 283 -0.58 -11.25 6.76
N VAL A 284 -1.26 -10.46 5.95
CA VAL A 284 -2.72 -10.51 5.80
C VAL A 284 -3.02 -11.14 4.45
N TRP A 285 -3.57 -12.34 4.46
CA TRP A 285 -3.91 -13.08 3.24
C TRP A 285 -4.97 -12.37 2.40
N SER A 286 -4.92 -12.63 1.10
CA SER A 286 -5.84 -12.11 0.08
C SER A 286 -7.32 -12.05 0.50
N THR A 287 -7.81 -13.11 1.15
CA THR A 287 -9.19 -13.28 1.62
C THR A 287 -9.62 -12.29 2.72
N ASN A 288 -8.65 -11.67 3.41
CA ASN A 288 -8.89 -10.82 4.57
C ASN A 288 -8.46 -9.36 4.35
N ILE A 289 -7.67 -9.05 3.32
CA ILE A 289 -7.05 -7.73 3.10
C ILE A 289 -8.06 -6.56 3.20
N SER A 290 -9.17 -6.64 2.47
CA SER A 290 -10.12 -5.52 2.31
C SER A 290 -10.85 -5.14 3.60
N ARG A 291 -10.95 -6.07 4.55
CA ARG A 291 -11.63 -5.89 5.85
C ARG A 291 -10.66 -5.78 7.02
N HIS A 292 -9.43 -6.29 6.89
CA HIS A 292 -8.46 -6.33 7.99
C HIS A 292 -7.39 -5.24 7.91
N ILE A 293 -7.30 -4.46 6.83
CA ILE A 293 -6.33 -3.37 6.71
C ILE A 293 -7.06 -2.06 6.38
N LEU A 294 -6.76 -1.01 7.14
CA LEU A 294 -7.22 0.35 6.88
C LEU A 294 -6.03 1.32 6.85
N PRO A 295 -5.70 1.93 5.69
CA PRO A 295 -4.73 3.02 5.61
C PRO A 295 -5.12 4.22 6.48
N ASP A 296 -4.19 4.80 7.23
CA ASP A 296 -4.41 6.01 8.04
C ASP A 296 -3.58 7.19 7.52
N CYS A 297 -2.29 7.02 7.24
CA CYS A 297 -1.45 8.07 6.66
C CYS A 297 -0.28 7.54 5.83
N VAL A 298 0.25 8.38 4.96
CA VAL A 298 1.43 8.14 4.13
C VAL A 298 2.55 9.04 4.63
N VAL A 299 3.72 8.46 4.89
CA VAL A 299 4.93 9.18 5.27
C VAL A 299 5.93 9.07 4.12
N SER A 300 6.33 10.22 3.58
CA SER A 300 7.41 10.32 2.59
C SER A 300 8.67 10.80 3.28
N PHE A 301 9.78 10.14 3.05
CA PHE A 301 11.04 10.43 3.74
C PHE A 301 12.24 10.21 2.84
N LYS A 302 13.32 10.92 3.12
CA LYS A 302 14.63 10.67 2.52
C LYS A 302 15.50 9.98 3.57
N SER A 303 16.16 8.91 3.18
CA SER A 303 17.35 8.47 3.92
C SER A 303 18.44 9.48 3.63
N SER A 304 19.20 9.93 4.63
CA SER A 304 20.31 10.87 4.42
C SER A 304 21.14 10.49 3.20
N ALA A 305 21.36 11.47 2.32
CA ALA A 305 22.00 11.28 1.02
C ALA A 305 23.36 10.60 1.16
N ASN A 306 23.45 9.34 0.75
CA ASN A 306 24.67 8.94 0.07
C ASN A 306 24.54 9.48 -1.35
N LYS A 307 25.51 10.33 -1.73
CA LYS A 307 25.77 10.68 -3.13
C LYS A 307 25.62 9.40 -3.97
N GLN A 308 24.93 9.50 -5.10
CA GLN A 308 24.86 8.43 -6.10
C GLN A 308 26.25 7.84 -6.29
N ALA A 309 26.42 6.62 -5.79
CA ALA A 309 27.43 5.70 -6.26
C ALA A 309 26.64 4.52 -6.81
N ASP A 310 26.68 4.40 -8.13
CA ASP A 310 26.43 3.17 -8.85
C ASP A 310 27.17 2.00 -8.17
N LEU A 311 26.61 0.80 -8.40
CA LEU A 311 27.06 -0.53 -7.96
C LEU A 311 26.47 -1.03 -6.62
N GLY A 312 25.36 -1.77 -6.76
CA GLY A 312 25.38 -3.16 -6.32
C GLY A 312 25.36 -3.43 -4.82
N GLY A 313 24.19 -3.25 -4.20
CA GLY A 313 23.64 -4.17 -3.20
C GLY A 313 24.54 -4.73 -2.10
N PHE A 314 24.73 -3.96 -1.03
CA PHE A 314 24.56 -4.41 0.37
C PHE A 314 24.74 -3.21 1.30
N ALA A 315 23.64 -2.59 1.75
CA ALA A 315 23.72 -1.48 2.70
C ALA A 315 23.43 -1.95 4.14
N LEU A 316 24.44 -2.60 4.73
CA LEU A 316 24.81 -2.42 6.15
C LEU A 316 25.71 -1.16 6.23
N THR A 317 25.27 -0.02 5.70
CA THR A 317 26.18 1.15 5.56
C THR A 317 26.16 1.99 6.84
N LYS A 318 26.80 1.47 7.89
CA LYS A 318 27.60 2.30 8.78
C LYS A 318 29.11 2.15 8.49
N TYR A 319 29.53 1.15 7.70
CA TYR A 319 30.92 0.89 7.35
C TYR A 319 31.07 0.08 6.05
N THR A 320 32.22 0.19 5.41
CA THR A 320 32.65 -0.53 4.22
C THR A 320 33.36 -1.83 4.59
N PHE A 321 33.39 -2.81 3.67
CA PHE A 321 34.21 -4.00 3.86
C PHE A 321 35.69 -3.64 4.04
N ALA A 322 36.18 -2.57 3.40
CA ALA A 322 37.54 -2.08 3.58
C ALA A 322 37.81 -1.66 5.04
N GLU A 323 36.89 -0.91 5.65
CA GLU A 323 36.98 -0.51 7.07
C GLU A 323 36.89 -1.72 8.01
N LEU A 324 36.00 -2.67 7.71
CA LEU A 324 35.90 -3.91 8.46
C LEU A 324 37.21 -4.73 8.36
N PHE A 325 37.76 -4.87 7.16
CA PHE A 325 39.01 -5.57 6.91
C PHE A 325 40.18 -4.91 7.64
N SER A 326 40.23 -3.57 7.66
CA SER A 326 41.24 -2.82 8.41
C SER A 326 41.17 -3.12 9.90
N LYS A 327 39.98 -3.28 10.48
CA LYS A 327 39.81 -3.57 11.91
C LYS A 327 40.10 -5.02 12.26
N ILE A 328 39.56 -5.97 11.51
CA ILE A 328 39.79 -7.39 11.79
C ILE A 328 41.25 -7.80 11.55
N LYS A 329 42.00 -7.08 10.69
CA LYS A 329 43.43 -7.32 10.47
C LYS A 329 44.26 -7.18 11.75
N CYS A 330 43.85 -6.30 12.67
CA CYS A 330 44.52 -6.12 13.96
C CYS A 330 44.10 -7.16 15.01
N SER A 331 43.02 -7.90 14.78
CA SER A 331 42.41 -8.82 15.77
C SER A 331 42.46 -10.30 15.37
N LEU A 332 42.85 -10.61 14.13
CA LEU A 332 42.91 -11.97 13.59
C LEU A 332 44.31 -12.34 13.12
N PRO A 333 44.71 -13.62 13.23
CA PRO A 333 45.93 -14.11 12.59
C PRO A 333 45.92 -13.87 11.07
N PRO A 334 47.08 -13.59 10.44
CA PRO A 334 47.17 -13.29 9.02
C PRO A 334 46.50 -14.32 8.10
N VAL A 335 46.57 -15.60 8.47
CA VAL A 335 45.95 -16.70 7.73
C VAL A 335 44.42 -16.54 7.66
N LYS A 336 43.77 -16.25 8.79
CA LYS A 336 42.31 -16.03 8.83
C LYS A 336 41.88 -14.76 8.11
N VAL A 337 42.70 -13.71 8.16
CA VAL A 337 42.45 -12.48 7.39
C VAL A 337 42.47 -12.78 5.89
N GLN A 338 43.43 -13.57 5.42
CA GLN A 338 43.53 -13.96 4.01
C GLN A 338 42.35 -14.83 3.57
N GLU A 339 41.87 -15.73 4.42
CA GLU A 339 40.64 -16.51 4.18
C GLU A 339 39.41 -15.59 4.04
N CYS A 340 39.25 -14.62 4.94
CA CYS A 340 38.17 -13.63 4.85
C CYS A 340 38.22 -12.81 3.56
N ILE A 341 39.41 -12.40 3.11
CA ILE A 341 39.60 -11.68 1.84
C ILE A 341 39.22 -12.58 0.65
N THR A 342 39.62 -13.85 0.69
CA THR A 342 39.32 -14.84 -0.36
C THR A 342 37.81 -15.10 -0.48
N LEU A 343 37.12 -15.20 0.66
CA LEU A 343 35.66 -15.30 0.71
C LEU A 343 34.98 -14.06 0.11
N TYR A 344 35.47 -12.86 0.43
CA TYR A 344 34.94 -11.62 -0.13
C TYR A 344 35.16 -11.51 -1.64
N ASN A 345 36.33 -11.89 -2.15
CA ASN A 345 36.59 -11.92 -3.58
C ASN A 345 35.72 -12.96 -4.29
N SER A 346 35.48 -14.12 -3.68
CA SER A 346 34.58 -15.14 -4.21
C SER A 346 33.13 -14.65 -4.30
N LEU A 347 32.69 -13.82 -3.34
CA LEU A 347 31.39 -13.15 -3.39
C LEU A 347 31.35 -12.11 -4.53
N LYS A 348 32.41 -11.30 -4.67
CA LYS A 348 32.52 -10.27 -5.70
C LYS A 348 32.52 -10.86 -7.12
N ASP A 349 33.16 -12.02 -7.26
CA ASP A 349 33.21 -12.80 -8.51
C ASP A 349 31.92 -13.60 -8.77
N GLY A 350 30.93 -13.56 -7.87
CA GLY A 350 29.67 -14.31 -8.00
C GLY A 350 29.79 -15.83 -7.83
N LYS A 351 30.94 -16.33 -7.33
CA LYS A 351 31.20 -17.77 -7.12
C LYS A 351 30.44 -18.34 -5.92
N ILE A 352 30.09 -17.50 -4.95
CA ILE A 352 29.33 -17.89 -3.76
C ILE A 352 28.14 -16.95 -3.56
N SER A 353 27.04 -17.49 -3.03
CA SER A 353 25.87 -16.70 -2.68
C SER A 353 26.09 -15.91 -1.39
N LYS A 354 25.26 -14.87 -1.22
CA LYS A 354 25.35 -13.92 -0.10
C LYS A 354 25.15 -14.59 1.26
N ASP A 355 24.25 -15.56 1.34
CA ASP A 355 23.96 -16.33 2.55
C ASP A 355 25.11 -17.28 2.93
N ILE A 356 25.74 -17.91 1.94
CA ILE A 356 26.93 -18.77 2.14
C ILE A 356 28.08 -17.92 2.64
N PHE A 357 28.31 -16.75 2.02
CA PHE A 357 29.33 -15.80 2.47
C PHE A 357 29.12 -15.41 3.94
N ILE A 358 27.92 -15.00 4.35
CA ILE A 358 27.66 -14.56 5.74
C ILE A 358 27.96 -15.68 6.75
N LYS A 359 27.55 -16.92 6.45
CA LYS A 359 27.82 -18.07 7.32
C LYS A 359 29.31 -18.34 7.44
N GLN A 360 30.01 -18.44 6.31
CA GLN A 360 31.45 -18.75 6.31
C GLN A 360 32.28 -17.62 6.90
N PHE A 361 31.96 -16.37 6.57
CA PHE A 361 32.66 -15.20 7.09
C PHE A 361 32.54 -15.10 8.62
N ARG A 362 31.37 -15.40 9.19
CA ARG A 362 31.18 -15.48 10.65
C ARG A 362 31.97 -16.61 11.30
N LEU A 363 32.07 -17.76 10.63
CA LEU A 363 32.85 -18.90 11.11
C LEU A 363 34.36 -18.60 11.13
N VAL A 364 34.88 -17.96 10.08
CA VAL A 364 36.32 -17.65 9.95
C VAL A 364 36.73 -16.49 10.86
N ALA A 365 36.00 -15.36 10.81
CA ALA A 365 36.33 -14.18 11.59
C ALA A 365 35.97 -14.32 13.08
N GLY A 366 34.97 -15.14 13.41
CA GLY A 366 34.47 -15.29 14.76
C GLY A 366 33.56 -14.13 15.20
N GLU A 367 32.43 -14.48 15.80
CA GLU A 367 31.38 -13.52 16.14
C GLU A 367 31.84 -12.43 17.12
N LYS A 368 32.69 -12.76 18.09
CA LYS A 368 33.25 -11.79 19.04
C LYS A 368 34.11 -10.72 18.37
N VAL A 369 34.96 -11.13 17.42
CA VAL A 369 35.86 -10.21 16.69
C VAL A 369 35.07 -9.31 15.76
N LEU A 370 34.07 -9.87 15.07
CA LEU A 370 33.16 -9.09 14.23
C LEU A 370 32.36 -8.08 15.05
N LEU A 371 31.80 -8.48 16.19
CA LEU A 371 31.07 -7.56 17.07
C LEU A 371 31.98 -6.45 17.64
N SER A 372 33.23 -6.76 17.99
CA SER A 372 34.20 -5.76 18.45
C SER A 372 34.55 -4.77 17.34
N ALA A 373 34.90 -5.27 16.16
CA ALA A 373 35.21 -4.43 15.00
C ALA A 373 34.02 -3.53 14.61
N ILE A 374 32.81 -4.08 14.61
CA ILE A 374 31.60 -3.32 14.31
C ILE A 374 31.33 -2.27 15.39
N ARG A 375 31.51 -2.57 16.68
CA ARG A 375 31.35 -1.60 17.77
C ARG A 375 32.36 -0.47 17.66
N GLU A 376 33.61 -0.75 17.33
CA GLU A 376 34.62 0.28 17.12
C GLU A 376 34.28 1.17 15.93
N ILE A 377 33.87 0.59 14.81
CA ILE A 377 33.52 1.39 13.63
C ILE A 377 32.23 2.18 13.87
N CYS A 378 31.26 1.62 14.59
CA CYS A 378 29.96 2.26 14.83
C CYS A 378 29.92 3.20 16.03
N GLY A 379 30.90 3.13 16.94
CA GLY A 379 31.00 3.88 18.20
C GLY A 379 32.08 4.97 18.22
N SER A 380 32.62 5.32 17.06
CA SER A 380 33.53 6.47 16.87
C SER A 380 32.80 7.80 16.65
N GLU A 381 31.48 7.85 16.79
CA GLU A 381 30.64 9.06 16.68
C GLU A 381 29.52 9.09 17.72
#